data_AF-A0A534Y7J2-F1
#
_entry.id   AF-A0A534Y7J2-F1
#
_cell.length_a   1.000
_cell.length_b   1.000
_cell.length_c   1.000
_cell.angle_alpha   90.00
_cell.angle_beta   90.00
_cell.angle_gamma   90.00
#
_symmetry.space_group_name_H-M   'P 1'
#
loop_
_entity.id
_entity.type
_entity.pdbx_description
1 polymer ?
#
loop_
_entity_poly.entity_id
_entity_poly.type
_entity_poly.pdbx_seq_one_letter_code
_entity_poly.pdbx_strand_id
1 'polypeptide(L)' 'MRLRDEQVRSLLNASRETRDVEIDCDDFLSLMAEYAEVRAEGRAVPEGLEKACAHERLCASCREELAALVEIVRGAGR' A
#
# COMPACT_ATOMS: atom_id res chain seq x y z
N MET A 1 19.94 -21.14 16.08
CA MET A 1 18.83 -21.18 15.09
C MET A 1 19.37 -20.66 13.76
N ARG A 2 19.18 -21.36 12.65
CA ARG A 2 19.53 -20.86 11.29
C ARG A 2 18.26 -20.47 10.57
N LEU A 3 18.26 -19.31 9.92
CA LEU A 3 17.15 -18.88 9.06
C LEU A 3 17.18 -19.69 7.76
N ARG A 4 16.01 -20.02 7.23
CA ARG A 4 15.85 -20.62 5.90
C ARG A 4 15.95 -19.53 4.83
N ASP A 5 16.33 -19.92 3.62
CA ASP A 5 16.51 -18.99 2.48
C ASP A 5 15.28 -18.11 2.20
N GLU A 6 14.07 -18.65 2.40
CA GLU A 6 12.82 -17.89 2.27
C GLU A 6 12.72 -16.77 3.31
N GLN A 7 13.11 -17.07 4.56
CA GLN A 7 13.09 -16.09 5.65
C GLN A 7 14.13 -15.00 5.41
N VAL A 8 15.31 -15.37 4.89
CA VAL A 8 16.35 -14.41 4.48
C VAL A 8 15.85 -13.53 3.34
N ARG A 9 15.17 -14.10 2.34
CA ARG A 9 14.60 -13.35 1.21
C ARG A 9 13.52 -12.36 1.66
N SER A 10 12.62 -12.77 2.56
CA SER A 10 11.62 -11.87 3.14
C SER A 10 12.25 -10.70 3.89
N LEU A 11 13.29 -10.96 4.69
CA LEU A 11 14.01 -9.90 5.42
C LEU A 11 14.73 -8.92 4.48
N LEU A 12 15.36 -9.43 3.42
CA LEU A 12 16.02 -8.59 2.41
C LEU A 12 15.01 -7.74 1.63
N ASN A 13 13.85 -8.31 1.27
CA ASN A 13 12.79 -7.55 0.61
C ASN A 13 12.24 -6.46 1.52
N ALA A 14 11.93 -6.78 2.78
CA ALA A 14 11.46 -5.80 3.76
C ALA A 14 12.47 -4.65 3.93
N SER A 15 13.76 -4.99 4.08
CA SER A 15 14.83 -3.98 4.23
C SER A 15 15.00 -3.10 2.98
N ARG A 16 14.75 -3.65 1.79
CA ARG A 16 14.87 -2.92 0.51
C ARG A 16 13.65 -2.04 0.23
N GLU A 17 12.52 -2.37 0.83
CA GLU A 17 11.30 -1.59 0.73
C GLU A 17 11.25 -0.47 1.77
N THR A 18 12.08 -0.55 2.83
CA THR A 18 12.30 0.55 3.77
C THR A 18 12.97 1.75 3.07
N ARG A 19 12.43 2.95 3.26
CA ARG A 19 12.92 4.21 2.68
C ARG A 19 13.19 5.24 3.78
N ASP A 20 14.15 6.14 3.55
CA ASP A 20 14.45 7.25 4.48
C ASP A 20 13.25 8.19 4.69
N VAL A 21 12.30 8.20 3.74
CA VAL A 21 11.05 8.97 3.81
C VAL A 21 9.89 8.03 3.53
N GLU A 22 9.20 7.65 4.59
CA GLU A 22 7.96 6.89 4.56
C GLU A 22 6.82 7.74 5.14
N ILE A 23 5.61 7.47 4.67
CA ILE A 23 4.40 7.92 5.37
C ILE A 23 4.01 6.82 6.36
N ASP A 24 3.51 7.22 7.52
CA ASP A 24 2.94 6.27 8.47
C ASP A 24 1.49 5.90 8.08
N CYS A 25 0.82 5.14 8.95
CA CYS A 25 -0.55 4.71 8.71
C CYS A 25 -1.55 5.89 8.71
N ASP A 26 -1.32 6.94 9.51
CA ASP A 26 -2.23 8.08 9.63
C ASP A 26 -2.12 9.00 8.40
N ASP A 27 -0.89 9.23 7.95
CA ASP A 27 -0.61 9.88 6.67
C ASP A 27 -1.21 9.10 5.49
N PHE A 28 -1.12 7.76 5.51
CA PHE A 28 -1.73 6.91 4.48
C PHE A 28 -3.26 7.03 4.49
N LEU A 29 -3.89 6.98 5.66
CA LEU A 29 -5.33 7.14 5.82
C LEU A 29 -5.82 8.49 5.26
N SER A 30 -5.03 9.55 5.43
CA SER A 30 -5.33 10.88 4.88
C SER A 30 -5.35 10.91 3.34
N LEU A 31 -4.61 10.00 2.69
CA LEU A 31 -4.56 9.85 1.22
C LEU A 31 -5.48 8.72 0.70
N MET A 32 -6.05 7.90 1.59
CA MET A 32 -6.66 6.62 1.24
C MET A 32 -7.88 6.78 0.32
N ALA A 33 -8.69 7.83 0.51
CA ALA A 33 -9.87 8.08 -0.32
C ALA A 33 -9.49 8.34 -1.79
N GLU A 34 -8.61 9.31 -2.04
CA GLU A 34 -8.12 9.63 -3.38
C GLU A 34 -7.39 8.43 -4.01
N TYR A 35 -6.59 7.72 -3.22
CA TYR A 35 -5.89 6.53 -3.69
C TYR A 35 -6.86 5.40 -4.07
N ALA A 36 -7.93 5.18 -3.29
CA ALA A 36 -8.93 4.16 -3.60
C ALA A 36 -9.66 4.45 -4.92
N GLU A 37 -9.98 5.71 -5.24
CA GLU A 37 -10.58 6.09 -6.52
C GLU A 37 -9.65 5.76 -7.71
N VAL A 38 -8.37 6.17 -7.62
CA VAL A 38 -7.36 5.85 -8.64
C VAL A 38 -7.24 4.34 -8.88
N ARG A 39 -7.26 3.55 -7.79
CA ARG A 39 -7.17 2.08 -7.84
C ARG A 39 -8.45 1.43 -8.37
N ALA A 40 -9.62 1.97 -8.03
CA ALA A 40 -10.91 1.51 -8.53
C ALA A 40 -10.99 1.67 -10.05
N GLU A 41 -10.51 2.80 -10.58
CA GLU A 41 -10.48 3.13 -12.01
C GLU A 41 -9.34 2.41 -12.78
N GLY A 42 -8.38 1.80 -12.08
CA GLY A 42 -7.24 1.13 -12.71
C GLY A 42 -6.26 2.08 -13.41
N ARG A 43 -6.24 3.37 -13.02
CA ARG A 43 -5.33 4.36 -13.57
C ARG A 43 -3.91 4.17 -13.03
N ALA A 44 -2.94 4.74 -13.74
CA ALA A 44 -1.59 4.89 -13.21
C ALA A 44 -1.62 5.78 -11.96
N VAL A 45 -0.80 5.44 -10.96
CA VAL A 45 -0.70 6.19 -9.70
C VAL A 45 -0.05 7.55 -9.97
N PRO A 46 -0.70 8.68 -9.67
CA PRO A 46 -0.10 10.01 -9.77
C PRO A 46 1.08 10.19 -8.82
N GLU A 47 2.00 11.11 -9.15
CA GLU A 47 3.19 11.39 -8.34
C GLU A 47 2.86 11.70 -6.87
N GLY A 48 1.78 12.45 -6.62
CA GLY A 48 1.30 12.78 -5.28
C GLY A 48 0.89 11.58 -4.41
N LEU A 49 0.61 10.42 -5.04
CA LEU A 49 0.18 9.19 -4.36
C LEU A 49 1.23 8.08 -4.38
N GLU A 50 2.44 8.35 -4.88
CA GLU A 50 3.50 7.34 -4.92
C GLU A 50 3.88 6.81 -3.52
N LYS A 51 3.81 7.68 -2.50
CA LYS A 51 4.05 7.30 -1.10
C LYS A 51 2.97 6.36 -0.57
N ALA A 52 1.71 6.55 -0.96
CA ALA A 52 0.63 5.62 -0.63
C ALA A 52 0.86 4.25 -1.29
N CYS A 53 1.30 4.23 -2.55
CA CYS A 53 1.64 2.99 -3.25
C CYS A 53 2.86 2.27 -2.65
N ALA A 54 3.81 2.99 -2.04
CA ALA A 54 4.90 2.39 -1.29
C ALA A 54 4.40 1.79 0.04
N HIS A 55 3.60 2.53 0.80
CA HIS A 55 3.07 2.07 2.09
C HIS A 55 2.16 0.84 1.95
N GLU A 56 1.30 0.76 0.92
CA GLU A 56 0.44 -0.41 0.62
C GLU A 56 1.23 -1.73 0.50
N ARG A 57 2.47 -1.67 -0.01
CA ARG A 57 3.33 -2.86 -0.15
C ARG A 57 3.87 -3.34 1.19
N LEU A 58 4.17 -2.40 2.08
CA LEU A 58 4.78 -2.63 3.38
C LEU A 58 3.76 -3.01 4.47
N CYS A 59 2.63 -2.32 4.51
CA CYS A 59 1.63 -2.47 5.59
C CYS A 59 0.48 -3.38 5.17
N ALA A 60 0.38 -4.55 5.81
CA ALA A 60 -0.69 -5.49 5.54
C ALA A 60 -2.08 -4.96 5.92
N SER A 61 -2.21 -4.28 7.08
CA SER A 61 -3.49 -3.73 7.55
C SER A 61 -4.05 -2.70 6.57
N CYS A 62 -3.24 -1.69 6.22
CA CYS A 62 -3.67 -0.63 5.31
C CYS A 62 -3.98 -1.15 3.90
N ARG A 63 -3.31 -2.22 3.45
CA ARG A 63 -3.64 -2.88 2.18
C ARG A 63 -5.00 -3.57 2.22
N GLU A 64 -5.33 -4.24 3.32
CA GLU A 64 -6.64 -4.88 3.51
C GLU A 64 -7.77 -3.83 3.57
N GLU A 65 -7.56 -2.76 4.33
CA GLU A 65 -8.50 -1.63 4.42
C GLU A 65 -8.72 -0.95 3.06
N LEU A 66 -7.64 -0.68 2.31
CA LEU A 66 -7.72 -0.14 0.96
C LEU A 66 -8.51 -1.06 0.03
N ALA A 67 -8.26 -2.37 0.08
CA ALA A 67 -8.95 -3.33 -0.78
C ALA A 67 -10.47 -3.32 -0.51
N ALA A 68 -10.88 -3.27 0.77
CA ALA A 68 -12.28 -3.15 1.13
C ALA A 68 -12.90 -1.85 0.60
N LEU A 69 -12.19 -0.71 0.73
CA LEU A 69 -12.67 0.57 0.23
C LEU A 69 -12.79 0.59 -1.30
N VAL A 70 -11.82 0.04 -2.03
CA VAL A 70 -11.85 -0.05 -3.50
C VAL A 70 -13.06 -0.84 -3.99
N GLU A 71 -13.41 -1.95 -3.33
CA GLU A 71 -14.61 -2.71 -3.67
C GLU A 71 -15.90 -1.92 -3.43
N ILE A 72 -15.97 -1.14 -2.36
CA ILE A 72 -17.10 -0.23 -2.10
C ILE A 72 -17.18 0.85 -3.20
N VAL A 73 -16.08 1.50 -3.54
CA VAL A 73 -16.04 2.55 -4.59
C VAL A 73 -16.47 1.99 -5.95
N ARG A 74 -16.01 0.80 -6.32
CA ARG A 74 -16.44 0.10 -7.56
C ARG A 74 -17.94 -0.24 -7.55
N GLY A 75 -18.50 -0.54 -6.39
CA GLY A 75 -19.92 -0.82 -6.21
C GLY A 75 -20.79 0.44 -6.23
N ALA A 76 -20.29 1.55 -5.68
CA ALA A 76 -21.01 2.82 -5.56
C ALA A 76 -21.17 3.57 -6.89
N GLY A 77 -20.33 3.29 -7.89
CA GLY A 77 -20.41 3.89 -9.23
C GLY A 77 -21.42 3.23 -10.19
N ARG A 78 -22.33 2.37 -9.70
CA ARG A 78 -23.38 1.71 -10.51
C ARG A 78 -24.76 2.31 -10.29
#